data_AF-A0A0N4ZUX0-F1
#
_entry.id   AF-A0A0N4ZUX0-F1
#
_cell.length_a   1.000
_cell.length_b   1.000
_cell.length_c   1.000
_cell.angle_alpha   90.00
_cell.angle_beta   90.00
_cell.angle_gamma   90.00
#
_symmetry.space_group_name_H-M   'P 1'
#
loop_
_entity.id
_entity.type
_entity.pdbx_description
1 polymer ?
#
loop_
_entity_poly.entity_id
_entity_poly.type
_entity_poly.pdbx_seq_one_letter_code
_entity_poly.pdbx_strand_id
1 'polypeptide(L)'
;MFYVSLIFYIFLFIWLSSCNCPYESNYILYGKQIQLKNEHNICQNATKCSYLQVNIPELMVGYVQDCETTNINLFANLTITRNDIFNTLPSNVILKMIGSCKNNVPYFVNGSSFSGDFYTYFSCSNDWNTISKQNVPPIPLLPNPSNSIMCRINSTSFKSCFEGYCSYFQYAINSTLSHQSEFRIFKGCPTDLFNYLFEVEFGYGHPFNNILVSIGESCINKNRKNLSKFLLEYQYDFYYDCNSNESLIESRIPQLPPPSIMSPVYGKCNYEVSGYFVNSDLSIQNNIVYCAAPYCISISTTVNSNNGTFKGCGVDLEVYLRNIYLDADNNIPEKIESIVNNCSIGINFSENINSQSQIQIDCMTFNEKTTTPSPKKGKASSTEKFKDIYYICAFILISIIYY
;
A
#
# COMPACT_ATOMS: atom_id res chain seq x y z
N MET A 1 -56.33 6.08 40.48
CA MET A 1 -55.31 5.16 41.02
C MET A 1 -54.57 4.34 39.94
N PHE A 2 -55.16 4.06 38.77
CA PHE A 2 -54.49 3.29 37.69
C PHE A 2 -53.32 4.01 36.98
N TYR A 3 -53.33 5.34 36.87
CA TYR A 3 -52.29 6.11 36.18
C TYR A 3 -50.92 6.09 36.87
N VAL A 4 -50.89 6.03 38.21
CA VAL A 4 -49.64 6.00 38.98
C VAL A 4 -48.94 4.63 38.83
N SER A 5 -49.71 3.55 38.71
CA SER A 5 -49.17 2.21 38.46
C SER A 5 -48.54 2.10 37.06
N LEU A 6 -49.19 2.66 36.03
CA LEU A 6 -48.66 2.65 34.67
C LEU A 6 -47.34 3.42 34.54
N ILE A 7 -47.25 4.60 35.16
CA ILE A 7 -46.01 5.41 35.19
C ILE A 7 -44.90 4.66 35.94
N PHE A 8 -45.22 3.95 37.02
CA PHE A 8 -44.26 3.14 37.77
C PHE A 8 -43.76 1.93 36.95
N TYR A 9 -44.63 1.26 36.19
CA TYR A 9 -44.24 0.17 35.27
C TYR A 9 -43.40 0.67 34.09
N ILE A 10 -43.68 1.86 33.56
CA ILE A 10 -42.86 2.50 32.51
C ILE A 10 -41.48 2.87 33.07
N PHE A 11 -41.40 3.41 34.29
CA PHE A 11 -40.12 3.70 34.95
C PHE A 11 -39.32 2.44 35.31
N LEU A 12 -39.99 1.36 35.73
CA LEU A 12 -39.36 0.05 35.93
C LEU A 12 -38.83 -0.53 34.62
N PHE A 13 -39.57 -0.42 33.52
CA PHE A 13 -39.10 -0.88 32.20
C PHE A 13 -37.90 -0.11 31.69
N ILE A 14 -37.82 1.21 31.94
CA ILE A 14 -36.69 2.05 31.55
C ILE A 14 -35.42 1.71 32.37
N TRP A 15 -35.57 1.25 33.61
CA TRP A 15 -34.43 0.82 34.45
C TRP A 15 -33.98 -0.63 34.19
N LEU A 16 -34.83 -1.47 33.59
CA LEU A 16 -34.60 -2.91 33.45
C LEU A 16 -33.74 -3.33 32.24
N SER A 17 -33.20 -2.40 31.45
CA SER A 17 -32.33 -2.74 30.31
C SER A 17 -30.93 -2.17 30.43
N SER A 18 -30.38 -2.11 31.65
CA SER A 18 -28.93 -1.91 31.84
C SER A 18 -28.24 -3.27 31.87
N CYS A 19 -27.37 -3.51 30.90
CA CYS A 19 -26.59 -4.73 30.82
C CYS A 19 -25.26 -4.52 31.55
N ASN A 20 -24.96 -5.34 32.56
CA ASN A 20 -23.66 -5.31 33.22
C ASN A 20 -22.67 -6.14 32.42
N CYS A 21 -21.74 -5.47 31.75
CA CYS A 21 -20.73 -6.12 30.93
C CYS A 21 -19.36 -5.98 31.62
N PRO A 22 -18.74 -7.07 32.07
CA PRO A 22 -17.37 -7.00 32.54
C PRO A 22 -16.50 -6.63 31.35
N TYR A 23 -15.74 -5.57 31.56
CA TYR A 23 -14.69 -5.13 30.69
C TYR A 23 -13.49 -6.06 30.86
N GLU A 24 -13.17 -6.78 29.79
CA GLU A 24 -12.01 -7.65 29.72
C GLU A 24 -11.29 -7.37 28.40
N SER A 25 -10.02 -6.99 28.48
CA SER A 25 -9.23 -6.73 27.28
C SER A 25 -7.83 -7.29 27.40
N ASN A 26 -7.36 -7.86 26.30
CA ASN A 26 -5.98 -8.29 26.13
C ASN A 26 -5.62 -8.18 24.65
N TYR A 27 -5.06 -7.05 24.29
CA TYR A 27 -4.68 -6.76 22.92
C TYR A 27 -3.46 -5.86 22.86
N ILE A 28 -2.85 -5.82 21.68
CA ILE A 28 -1.75 -4.92 21.36
C ILE A 28 -2.25 -3.97 20.29
N LEU A 29 -2.11 -2.67 20.53
CA LEU A 29 -2.52 -1.61 19.62
C LEU A 29 -1.29 -0.72 19.35
N TYR A 30 -0.84 -0.65 18.09
CA TYR A 30 0.41 0.00 17.71
C TYR A 30 1.61 -0.45 18.57
N GLY A 31 1.74 -1.74 18.86
CA GLY A 31 2.82 -2.26 19.72
C GLY A 31 2.68 -1.97 21.22
N LYS A 32 1.67 -1.22 21.66
CA LYS A 32 1.33 -1.06 23.09
C LYS A 32 0.39 -2.15 23.55
N GLN A 33 0.78 -2.89 24.58
CA GLN A 33 -0.10 -3.83 25.23
C GLN A 33 -1.13 -3.11 26.11
N ILE A 34 -2.39 -3.47 25.92
CA ILE A 34 -3.52 -3.05 26.76
C ILE A 34 -4.08 -4.32 27.36
N GLN A 35 -3.95 -4.42 28.68
CA GLN A 35 -4.46 -5.53 29.46
C GLN A 35 -5.22 -4.99 30.65
N LEU A 36 -6.53 -5.22 30.66
CA LEU A 36 -7.42 -4.81 31.72
C LEU A 36 -8.33 -5.98 32.06
N LYS A 37 -8.46 -6.25 33.36
CA LYS A 37 -9.25 -7.38 33.87
C LYS A 37 -10.22 -6.89 34.92
N ASN A 38 -11.48 -7.31 34.77
CA ASN A 38 -12.53 -7.22 35.79
C ASN A 38 -12.92 -5.80 36.20
N GLU A 39 -12.90 -4.85 35.27
CA GLU A 39 -13.60 -3.59 35.46
C GLU A 39 -15.07 -3.77 35.02
N HIS A 40 -16.03 -3.28 35.79
CA HIS A 40 -17.44 -3.41 35.44
C HIS A 40 -17.92 -2.13 34.75
N ASN A 41 -18.21 -2.23 33.45
CA ASN A 41 -18.86 -1.16 32.70
C ASN A 41 -20.36 -1.43 32.63
N ILE A 42 -21.15 -0.46 33.08
CA ILE A 42 -22.61 -0.49 32.89
C ILE A 42 -22.91 0.03 31.50
N CYS A 43 -23.37 -0.85 30.62
CA CYS A 43 -23.74 -0.47 29.27
C CYS A 43 -25.04 0.34 29.29
N GLN A 44 -24.94 1.61 28.87
CA GLN A 44 -26.06 2.52 28.78
C GLN A 44 -26.92 2.24 27.53
N ASN A 45 -28.17 2.66 27.54
CA ASN A 45 -29.05 2.71 26.36
C ASN A 45 -29.38 1.37 25.69
N ALA A 46 -29.65 0.31 26.46
CA ALA A 46 -30.03 -1.01 25.95
C ALA A 46 -28.99 -1.65 25.00
N THR A 47 -27.72 -1.26 25.13
CA THR A 47 -26.61 -1.85 24.38
C THR A 47 -26.25 -3.22 24.96
N LYS A 48 -25.89 -4.16 24.07
CA LYS A 48 -25.52 -5.53 24.46
C LYS A 48 -24.06 -5.60 24.90
N CYS A 49 -23.73 -6.63 25.67
CA CYS A 49 -22.33 -7.01 25.83
C CYS A 49 -21.82 -7.56 24.50
N SER A 50 -20.58 -7.23 24.15
CA SER A 50 -19.97 -7.63 22.90
C SER A 50 -18.54 -8.12 23.11
N TYR A 51 -18.11 -9.01 22.24
CA TYR A 51 -16.75 -9.52 22.16
C TYR A 51 -16.22 -9.23 20.76
N LEU A 52 -15.13 -8.49 20.69
CA LEU A 52 -14.41 -8.16 19.47
C LEU A 52 -13.02 -8.80 19.55
N GLN A 53 -12.68 -9.60 18.54
CA GLN A 53 -11.35 -10.15 18.36
C GLN A 53 -10.83 -9.74 17.00
N VAL A 54 -9.62 -9.20 16.98
CA VAL A 54 -9.00 -8.62 15.79
C VAL A 54 -7.60 -9.19 15.65
N ASN A 55 -7.22 -9.49 14.41
CA ASN A 55 -5.85 -9.72 14.03
C ASN A 55 -5.58 -8.89 12.78
N ILE A 56 -5.05 -7.70 12.98
CA ILE A 56 -4.56 -6.80 11.94
C ILE A 56 -3.07 -6.56 12.22
N PRO A 57 -2.16 -7.14 11.42
CA PRO A 57 -0.73 -6.99 11.63
C PRO A 57 -0.31 -5.51 11.66
N GLU A 58 0.59 -5.16 12.58
CA GLU A 58 1.10 -3.80 12.83
C GLU A 58 0.04 -2.75 13.20
N LEU A 59 -1.21 -3.15 13.47
CA LEU A 59 -2.25 -2.25 13.96
C LEU A 59 -2.83 -2.76 15.28
N MET A 60 -3.57 -3.87 15.25
CA MET A 60 -4.22 -4.42 16.44
C MET A 60 -4.28 -5.95 16.41
N VAL A 61 -3.79 -6.60 17.47
CA VAL A 61 -3.92 -8.06 17.65
C VAL A 61 -4.42 -8.36 19.05
N GLY A 62 -5.49 -9.12 19.18
CA GLY A 62 -6.04 -9.56 20.46
C GLY A 62 -7.55 -9.44 20.54
N TYR A 63 -8.07 -9.26 21.75
CA TYR A 63 -9.50 -9.16 21.99
C TYR A 63 -9.89 -8.09 23.02
N VAL A 64 -11.14 -7.67 22.93
CA VAL A 64 -11.82 -6.81 23.91
C VAL A 64 -13.27 -7.26 24.08
N GLN A 65 -13.71 -7.33 25.31
CA GLN A 65 -15.09 -7.55 25.72
C GLN A 65 -15.59 -6.29 26.41
N ASP A 66 -16.62 -5.66 25.85
CA ASP A 66 -17.20 -4.41 26.36
C ASP A 66 -18.60 -4.19 25.76
N CYS A 67 -19.23 -3.05 26.04
CA CYS A 67 -20.45 -2.62 25.37
C CYS A 67 -20.30 -2.61 23.85
N GLU A 68 -21.37 -3.00 23.14
CA GLU A 68 -21.49 -3.00 21.68
C GLU A 68 -20.94 -1.70 21.06
N THR A 69 -21.36 -0.55 21.58
CA THR A 69 -20.97 0.77 21.06
C THR A 69 -19.47 1.03 21.18
N THR A 70 -18.85 0.65 22.29
CA THR A 70 -17.40 0.78 22.47
C THR A 70 -16.63 -0.04 21.45
N ASN A 71 -17.02 -1.32 21.28
CA ASN A 71 -16.32 -2.21 20.35
C ASN A 71 -16.54 -1.84 18.88
N ILE A 72 -17.74 -1.36 18.52
CA ILE A 72 -18.00 -0.82 17.18
C ILE A 72 -17.15 0.42 16.92
N ASN A 73 -17.09 1.35 17.89
CA ASN A 73 -16.28 2.56 17.75
C ASN A 73 -14.78 2.23 17.67
N LEU A 74 -14.31 1.27 18.48
CA LEU A 74 -12.94 0.78 18.39
C LEU A 74 -12.66 0.26 16.98
N PHE A 75 -13.49 -0.66 16.47
CA PHE A 75 -13.30 -1.22 15.14
C PHE A 75 -13.38 -0.14 14.04
N ALA A 76 -14.34 0.78 14.10
CA ALA A 76 -14.44 1.91 13.17
C ALA A 76 -13.14 2.74 13.15
N ASN A 77 -12.58 3.07 14.33
CA ASN A 77 -11.32 3.79 14.44
C ASN A 77 -10.15 3.01 13.82
N LEU A 78 -10.09 1.68 14.00
CA LEU A 78 -9.07 0.85 13.35
C LEU A 78 -9.17 0.95 11.82
N THR A 79 -10.39 0.86 11.27
CA THR A 79 -10.59 0.95 9.81
C THR A 79 -10.22 2.33 9.26
N ILE A 80 -10.57 3.42 9.95
CA ILE A 80 -10.25 4.78 9.51
C ILE A 80 -8.75 5.07 9.58
N THR A 81 -8.03 4.42 10.50
CA THR A 81 -6.58 4.65 10.63
C THR A 81 -5.78 4.03 9.49
N ARG A 82 -6.30 3.02 8.80
CA ARG A 82 -5.61 2.26 7.75
C ARG A 82 -6.46 2.20 6.48
N ASN A 83 -6.12 3.05 5.51
CA ASN A 83 -6.89 3.20 4.27
C ASN A 83 -7.00 1.89 3.47
N ASP A 84 -5.95 1.08 3.50
CA ASP A 84 -5.92 -0.23 2.84
C ASP A 84 -6.89 -1.24 3.46
N ILE A 85 -7.09 -1.19 4.78
CA ILE A 85 -8.09 -1.99 5.48
C ILE A 85 -9.50 -1.48 5.17
N PHE A 86 -9.71 -0.16 5.25
CA PHE A 86 -11.00 0.44 4.93
C PHE A 86 -11.47 0.07 3.52
N ASN A 87 -10.57 0.14 2.53
CA ASN A 87 -10.88 -0.15 1.14
C ASN A 87 -11.14 -1.65 0.89
N THR A 88 -10.54 -2.54 1.68
CA THR A 88 -10.74 -3.99 1.55
C THR A 88 -12.06 -4.46 2.17
N LEU A 89 -12.52 -3.77 3.22
CA LEU A 89 -13.75 -4.12 3.91
C LEU A 89 -15.01 -3.74 3.11
N PRO A 90 -16.12 -4.48 3.26
CA PRO A 90 -17.41 -4.06 2.70
C PRO A 90 -17.81 -2.68 3.23
N SER A 91 -18.31 -1.80 2.36
CA SER A 91 -18.73 -0.43 2.73
C SER A 91 -19.79 -0.37 3.83
N ASN A 92 -20.54 -1.46 4.03
CA ASN A 92 -21.56 -1.60 5.08
C ASN A 92 -21.12 -2.48 6.27
N VAL A 93 -19.81 -2.69 6.47
CA VAL A 93 -19.27 -3.55 7.54
C VAL A 93 -19.79 -3.18 8.93
N ILE A 94 -19.82 -1.89 9.28
CA ILE A 94 -20.33 -1.41 10.56
C ILE A 94 -21.82 -1.72 10.73
N LEU A 95 -22.63 -1.46 9.69
CA LEU A 95 -24.07 -1.76 9.70
C LEU A 95 -24.34 -3.27 9.83
N LYS A 96 -23.51 -4.11 9.18
CA LYS A 96 -23.58 -5.57 9.31
C LYS A 96 -23.20 -6.02 10.72
N MET A 97 -22.19 -5.44 11.35
CA MET A 97 -21.83 -5.72 12.74
C MET A 97 -22.99 -5.38 13.70
N ILE A 98 -23.59 -4.19 13.57
CA ILE A 98 -24.76 -3.78 14.36
C ILE A 98 -25.94 -4.75 14.14
N GLY A 99 -26.25 -5.08 12.88
CA GLY A 99 -27.32 -6.01 12.56
C GLY A 99 -27.09 -7.41 13.14
N SER A 100 -25.85 -7.90 13.06
CA SER A 100 -25.45 -9.19 13.63
C SER A 100 -25.56 -9.19 15.16
N CYS A 101 -25.15 -8.09 15.80
CA CYS A 101 -25.29 -7.87 17.24
C CYS A 101 -26.74 -7.89 17.71
N LYS A 102 -27.63 -7.18 17.00
CA LYS A 102 -29.08 -7.16 17.28
C LYS A 102 -29.69 -8.55 17.25
N ASN A 103 -29.23 -9.41 16.33
CA ASN A 103 -29.73 -10.77 16.16
C ASN A 103 -28.96 -11.83 16.99
N ASN A 104 -27.97 -11.44 17.81
CA ASN A 104 -27.08 -12.36 18.54
C ASN A 104 -26.37 -13.38 17.63
N VAL A 105 -26.06 -12.97 16.39
CA VAL A 105 -25.33 -13.80 15.42
C VAL A 105 -23.88 -13.30 15.37
N PRO A 106 -22.87 -14.17 15.43
CA PRO A 106 -21.48 -13.77 15.20
C PRO A 106 -21.28 -13.18 13.80
N TYR A 107 -20.48 -12.12 13.72
CA TYR A 107 -20.01 -11.52 12.49
C TYR A 107 -18.53 -11.81 12.32
N PHE A 108 -18.14 -12.27 11.14
CA PHE A 108 -16.77 -12.55 10.77
C PHE A 108 -16.45 -11.89 9.43
N VAL A 109 -15.31 -11.20 9.36
CA VAL A 109 -14.78 -10.64 8.13
C VAL A 109 -13.27 -10.83 8.10
N ASN A 110 -12.74 -11.13 6.92
CA ASN A 110 -11.32 -11.24 6.65
C ASN A 110 -10.98 -10.53 5.34
N GLY A 111 -9.69 -10.31 5.13
CA GLY A 111 -9.15 -9.69 3.93
C GLY A 111 -7.63 -9.65 3.98
N SER A 112 -7.04 -9.01 2.98
CA SER A 112 -5.60 -8.77 2.90
C SER A 112 -5.32 -7.28 2.93
N SER A 113 -4.19 -6.89 3.52
CA SER A 113 -3.76 -5.50 3.64
C SER A 113 -2.28 -5.40 3.27
N PHE A 114 -1.70 -4.19 3.23
CA PHE A 114 -0.25 -4.06 3.02
C PHE A 114 0.57 -4.68 4.16
N SER A 115 -0.02 -4.86 5.34
CA SER A 115 0.61 -5.56 6.45
C SER A 115 0.31 -7.07 6.48
N GLY A 116 -0.27 -7.63 5.41
CA GLY A 116 -0.64 -9.04 5.30
C GLY A 116 -2.12 -9.30 5.62
N ASP A 117 -2.46 -10.57 5.75
CA ASP A 117 -3.83 -11.02 5.99
C ASP A 117 -4.34 -10.59 7.36
N PHE A 118 -5.61 -10.18 7.40
CA PHE A 118 -6.27 -9.76 8.62
C PHE A 118 -7.64 -10.41 8.79
N TYR A 119 -8.12 -10.45 10.02
CA TYR A 119 -9.49 -10.83 10.33
C TYR A 119 -10.08 -10.04 11.49
N THR A 120 -11.41 -10.02 11.55
CA THR A 120 -12.20 -9.51 12.67
C THR A 120 -13.36 -10.43 12.95
N TYR A 121 -13.52 -10.79 14.22
CA TYR A 121 -14.66 -11.51 14.76
C TYR A 121 -15.38 -10.61 15.76
N PHE A 122 -16.71 -10.55 15.65
CA PHE A 122 -17.55 -9.75 16.52
C PHE A 122 -18.80 -10.53 16.93
N SER A 123 -19.12 -10.57 18.21
CA SER A 123 -20.33 -11.24 18.71
C SER A 123 -20.94 -10.44 19.84
N CYS A 124 -22.25 -10.56 20.04
CA CYS A 124 -22.96 -9.89 21.12
C CYS A 124 -23.93 -10.82 21.83
N SER A 125 -24.23 -10.47 23.09
CA SER A 125 -25.32 -11.05 23.84
C SER A 125 -25.84 -10.09 24.91
N ASN A 126 -27.05 -10.34 25.39
CA ASN A 126 -27.67 -9.63 26.52
C ASN A 126 -27.02 -10.00 27.87
N ASP A 127 -26.19 -11.04 27.92
CA ASP A 127 -25.40 -11.43 29.10
C ASP A 127 -24.01 -11.81 28.61
N TRP A 128 -22.98 -11.26 29.26
CA TRP A 128 -21.57 -11.52 28.93
C TRP A 128 -21.21 -13.01 28.99
N ASN A 129 -21.85 -13.79 29.87
CA ASN A 129 -21.61 -15.24 29.98
C ASN A 129 -22.05 -16.03 28.75
N THR A 130 -22.90 -15.43 27.92
CA THR A 130 -23.54 -16.10 26.79
C THR A 130 -23.08 -15.56 25.44
N ILE A 131 -22.08 -14.66 25.42
CA ILE A 131 -21.48 -14.19 24.18
C ILE A 131 -20.87 -15.39 23.45
N SER A 132 -21.29 -15.59 22.20
CA SER A 132 -20.76 -16.69 21.41
C SER A 132 -19.28 -16.45 21.11
N LYS A 133 -18.47 -17.44 21.50
CA LYS A 133 -17.07 -17.58 21.08
C LYS A 133 -16.88 -18.82 20.19
N GLN A 134 -17.98 -19.31 19.59
CA GLN A 134 -17.94 -20.44 18.67
C GLN A 134 -17.30 -20.04 17.34
N ASN A 135 -16.44 -20.90 16.80
CA ASN A 135 -15.73 -20.67 15.54
C ASN A 135 -14.87 -19.39 15.51
N VAL A 136 -14.53 -18.87 16.68
CA VAL A 136 -13.55 -17.80 16.80
C VAL A 136 -12.19 -18.34 16.34
N PRO A 137 -11.54 -17.72 15.34
CA PRO A 137 -10.21 -18.14 14.94
C PRO A 137 -9.25 -18.09 16.13
N PRO A 138 -8.21 -18.95 16.20
CA PRO A 138 -7.20 -18.80 17.24
C PRO A 138 -6.55 -17.41 17.12
N ILE A 139 -6.46 -16.72 18.25
CA ILE A 139 -5.64 -15.50 18.34
C ILE A 139 -4.19 -15.96 18.17
N PRO A 140 -3.41 -15.39 17.23
CA PRO A 140 -1.98 -15.68 17.20
C PRO A 140 -1.35 -15.29 18.54
N LEU A 141 -0.18 -15.85 18.86
CA LEU A 141 0.55 -15.41 20.05
C LEU A 141 0.71 -13.90 20.00
N LEU A 142 0.21 -13.22 21.04
CA LEU A 142 0.34 -11.77 21.14
C LEU A 142 1.83 -11.44 21.05
N PRO A 143 2.25 -10.57 20.11
CA PRO A 143 3.65 -10.17 20.06
C PRO A 143 4.06 -9.59 21.40
N ASN A 144 5.35 -9.64 21.76
CA ASN A 144 5.76 -8.91 22.96
C ASN A 144 5.58 -7.40 22.71
N PRO A 145 5.15 -6.62 23.70
CA PRO A 145 5.11 -5.16 23.56
C PRO A 145 6.51 -4.66 23.17
N SER A 146 6.52 -3.76 22.19
CA SER A 146 7.75 -3.16 21.70
C SER A 146 8.11 -1.93 22.53
N ASN A 147 9.40 -1.70 22.71
CA ASN A 147 9.85 -0.39 23.20
C ASN A 147 9.59 0.65 22.12
N SER A 148 9.04 1.80 22.53
CA SER A 148 8.87 2.92 21.63
C SER A 148 10.21 3.40 21.11
N ILE A 149 10.28 3.73 19.82
CA ILE A 149 11.47 4.32 19.22
C ILE A 149 11.14 5.66 18.56
N MET A 150 12.15 6.51 18.40
CA MET A 150 12.01 7.82 17.75
C MET A 150 12.42 7.71 16.30
N CYS A 151 11.46 7.86 15.38
CA CYS A 151 11.68 7.83 13.95
C CYS A 151 11.70 9.24 13.38
N ARG A 152 12.62 9.50 12.46
CA ARG A 152 12.69 10.79 11.79
C ARG A 152 11.59 10.86 10.74
N ILE A 153 10.81 11.95 10.72
CA ILE A 153 9.83 12.19 9.65
C ILE A 153 10.44 13.10 8.58
N ASN A 154 11.19 14.12 9.02
CA ASN A 154 11.93 15.03 8.15
C ASN A 154 13.20 15.53 8.85
N SER A 155 13.89 16.54 8.29
CA SER A 155 15.15 17.04 8.86
C SER A 155 15.06 17.54 10.30
N THR A 156 13.88 17.94 10.77
CA THR A 156 13.69 18.57 12.08
C THR A 156 12.67 17.88 12.99
N SER A 157 11.78 17.05 12.44
CA SER A 157 10.70 16.41 13.18
C SER A 157 10.92 14.91 13.36
N PHE A 158 10.49 14.43 14.53
CA PHE A 158 10.53 13.04 14.93
C PHE A 158 9.15 12.60 15.44
N LYS A 159 8.82 11.32 15.25
CA LYS A 159 7.61 10.68 15.76
C LYS A 159 7.98 9.47 16.60
N SER A 160 7.27 9.31 17.70
CA SER A 160 7.37 8.13 18.56
C SER A 160 6.58 6.99 17.91
N CYS A 161 7.26 5.92 17.51
CA CYS A 161 6.65 4.73 16.93
C CYS A 161 6.66 3.61 17.96
N PHE A 162 5.48 3.17 18.36
CA PHE A 162 5.29 2.19 19.43
C PHE A 162 5.34 0.75 18.90
N GLU A 163 5.28 0.58 17.58
CA GLU A 163 5.52 -0.67 16.86
C GLU A 163 6.97 -1.18 17.06
N GLY A 164 7.90 -0.29 17.41
CA GLY A 164 9.28 -0.61 17.77
C GLY A 164 10.27 -0.61 16.61
N TYR A 165 9.88 -0.09 15.45
CA TYR A 165 10.77 0.11 14.30
C TYR A 165 10.34 1.31 13.44
N CYS A 166 11.31 1.83 12.68
CA CYS A 166 11.14 2.93 11.75
C CYS A 166 11.05 2.37 10.35
N SER A 167 10.37 3.11 9.49
CA SER A 167 10.20 2.77 8.09
C SER A 167 10.73 3.89 7.20
N TYR A 168 11.54 3.50 6.24
CA TYR A 168 11.99 4.33 5.15
C TYR A 168 11.53 3.70 3.84
N PHE A 169 10.93 4.52 2.98
CA PHE A 169 10.55 4.12 1.65
C PHE A 169 10.84 5.27 0.70
N GLN A 170 11.61 5.01 -0.35
CA GLN A 170 11.82 5.95 -1.44
C GLN A 170 11.49 5.26 -2.75
N TYR A 171 10.95 6.04 -3.68
CA TYR A 171 10.72 5.54 -5.02
C TYR A 171 11.05 6.58 -6.08
N ALA A 172 11.47 6.08 -7.24
CA ALA A 172 11.43 6.78 -8.50
C ALA A 172 10.51 6.01 -9.44
N ILE A 173 9.50 6.67 -10.02
CA ILE A 173 8.62 6.12 -11.05
C ILE A 173 8.83 6.95 -12.31
N ASN A 174 9.32 6.33 -13.36
CA ASN A 174 9.62 6.94 -14.65
C ASN A 174 8.61 6.45 -15.68
N SER A 175 7.82 7.35 -16.23
CA SER A 175 7.00 7.06 -17.40
C SER A 175 7.90 7.10 -18.64
N THR A 176 8.15 5.95 -19.24
CA THR A 176 8.93 5.84 -20.49
C THR A 176 8.16 6.36 -21.71
N LEU A 177 6.83 6.53 -21.60
CA LEU A 177 5.99 7.15 -22.61
C LEU A 177 6.05 8.69 -22.54
N SER A 178 5.89 9.28 -21.36
CA SER A 178 5.86 10.74 -21.21
C SER A 178 7.22 11.36 -20.86
N HIS A 179 8.22 10.52 -20.55
CA HIS A 179 9.53 10.89 -20.00
C HIS A 179 9.42 11.81 -18.78
N GLN A 180 8.41 11.55 -17.95
CA GLN A 180 8.24 12.20 -16.66
C GLN A 180 8.63 11.24 -15.56
N SER A 181 9.39 11.76 -14.61
CA SER A 181 9.81 11.04 -13.43
C SER A 181 9.14 11.65 -12.21
N GLU A 182 8.53 10.81 -11.38
CA GLU A 182 8.16 11.17 -10.03
C GLU A 182 9.17 10.56 -9.06
N PHE A 183 9.65 11.37 -8.13
CA PHE A 183 10.51 10.92 -7.04
C PHE A 183 9.87 11.32 -5.72
N ARG A 184 9.70 10.36 -4.81
CA ARG A 184 9.26 10.66 -3.44
C ARG A 184 9.99 9.84 -2.40
N ILE A 185 9.95 10.38 -1.18
CA ILE A 185 10.51 9.76 0.02
C ILE A 185 9.44 9.82 1.10
N PHE A 186 9.31 8.73 1.83
CA PHE A 186 8.58 8.58 3.06
C PHE A 186 9.54 8.16 4.18
N LYS A 187 9.37 8.78 5.35
CA LYS A 187 10.01 8.37 6.61
C LYS A 187 8.97 8.45 7.73
N GLY A 188 8.87 7.43 8.56
CA GLY A 188 7.93 7.46 9.68
C GLY A 188 7.67 6.11 10.36
N CYS A 189 6.51 6.01 10.99
CA CYS A 189 6.07 4.78 11.63
C CYS A 189 5.48 3.79 10.61
N PRO A 190 5.52 2.48 10.89
CA PRO A 190 4.99 1.45 9.99
C PRO A 190 3.52 1.67 9.61
N THR A 191 2.68 2.07 10.56
CA THR A 191 1.28 2.40 10.28
C THR A 191 1.14 3.47 9.19
N ASP A 192 1.96 4.51 9.25
CA ASP A 192 1.94 5.60 8.27
C ASP A 192 2.48 5.12 6.90
N LEU A 193 3.47 4.21 6.90
CA LEU A 193 3.97 3.60 5.66
C LEU A 193 2.85 2.90 4.90
N PHE A 194 1.99 2.13 5.56
CA PHE A 194 0.93 1.39 4.86
C PHE A 194 -0.11 2.33 4.22
N ASN A 195 -0.43 3.44 4.87
CA ASN A 195 -1.25 4.49 4.26
C ASN A 195 -0.53 5.14 3.07
N TYR A 196 0.77 5.35 3.17
CA TYR A 196 1.58 5.88 2.07
C TYR A 196 1.62 4.91 0.88
N LEU A 197 1.80 3.60 1.13
CA LEU A 197 1.74 2.57 0.09
C LEU A 197 0.36 2.52 -0.58
N PHE A 198 -0.72 2.71 0.19
CA PHE A 198 -2.07 2.86 -0.36
C PHE A 198 -2.18 4.04 -1.31
N GLU A 199 -1.68 5.22 -0.92
CA GLU A 199 -1.70 6.40 -1.80
C GLU A 199 -0.92 6.18 -3.10
N VAL A 200 0.21 5.46 -3.03
CA VAL A 200 0.99 5.10 -4.22
C VAL A 200 0.21 4.12 -5.11
N GLU A 201 -0.39 3.07 -4.55
CA GLU A 201 -1.16 2.06 -5.30
C GLU A 201 -2.30 2.68 -6.12
N PHE A 202 -3.03 3.62 -5.51
CA PHE A 202 -4.18 4.27 -6.15
C PHE A 202 -3.84 5.56 -6.91
N GLY A 203 -2.58 6.00 -6.88
CA GLY A 203 -2.13 7.24 -7.52
C GLY A 203 -1.90 7.15 -9.03
N TYR A 204 -1.61 5.95 -9.56
CA TYR A 204 -1.07 5.78 -10.92
C TYR A 204 -2.06 5.18 -11.94
N GLY A 205 -3.33 5.02 -11.58
CA GLY A 205 -4.35 4.46 -12.48
C GLY A 205 -4.18 2.97 -12.82
N HIS A 206 -3.09 2.35 -12.35
CA HIS A 206 -2.74 0.95 -12.54
C HIS A 206 -2.17 0.37 -11.24
N PRO A 207 -2.58 -0.86 -10.86
CA PRO A 207 -2.11 -1.50 -9.63
C PRO A 207 -0.67 -2.02 -9.79
N PHE A 208 0.17 -1.92 -8.76
CA PHE A 208 1.56 -2.40 -8.80
C PHE A 208 1.68 -3.93 -8.62
N ASN A 209 0.72 -4.71 -9.12
CA ASN A 209 0.74 -6.19 -9.16
C ASN A 209 1.25 -6.85 -7.85
N ASN A 210 0.71 -6.43 -6.70
CA ASN A 210 1.08 -6.91 -5.34
C ASN A 210 2.48 -6.54 -4.83
N ILE A 211 3.26 -5.75 -5.56
CA ILE A 211 4.62 -5.39 -5.15
C ILE A 211 4.60 -4.53 -3.88
N LEU A 212 3.70 -3.55 -3.81
CA LEU A 212 3.56 -2.73 -2.60
C LEU A 212 3.11 -3.56 -1.39
N VAL A 213 2.32 -4.61 -1.59
CA VAL A 213 1.99 -5.60 -0.54
C VAL A 213 3.26 -6.31 -0.05
N SER A 214 4.10 -6.79 -0.98
CA SER A 214 5.37 -7.44 -0.61
C SER A 214 6.33 -6.51 0.14
N ILE A 215 6.31 -5.20 -0.15
CA ILE A 215 7.07 -4.20 0.60
C ILE A 215 6.57 -4.13 2.04
N GLY A 216 5.26 -4.00 2.23
CA GLY A 216 4.66 -3.91 3.55
C GLY A 216 4.92 -5.16 4.39
N GLU A 217 4.70 -6.36 3.84
CA GLU A 217 5.00 -7.64 4.52
C GLU A 217 6.50 -7.79 4.88
N SER A 218 7.39 -7.37 3.97
CA SER A 218 8.83 -7.38 4.21
C SER A 218 9.22 -6.41 5.34
N CYS A 219 8.53 -5.27 5.43
CA CYS A 219 8.74 -4.29 6.48
C CYS A 219 8.36 -4.78 7.89
N ILE A 220 7.31 -5.59 8.02
CA ILE A 220 6.97 -6.28 9.28
C ILE A 220 8.13 -7.14 9.76
N ASN A 221 8.79 -7.81 8.82
CA ASN A 221 9.95 -8.63 9.08
C ASN A 221 11.25 -7.82 9.25
N LYS A 222 11.17 -6.48 9.31
CA LYS A 222 12.31 -5.56 9.48
C LYS A 222 13.40 -5.77 8.43
N ASN A 223 12.96 -6.08 7.22
CA ASN A 223 13.82 -6.28 6.08
C ASN A 223 14.06 -4.98 5.32
N ARG A 224 15.00 -5.08 4.38
CA ARG A 224 15.33 -4.04 3.41
C ARG A 224 15.40 -4.66 2.03
N LYS A 225 15.06 -3.90 0.99
CA LYS A 225 15.25 -4.36 -0.38
C LYS A 225 15.27 -3.19 -1.35
N ASN A 226 16.02 -3.36 -2.44
CA ASN A 226 15.87 -2.60 -3.68
C ASN A 226 15.05 -3.44 -4.65
N LEU A 227 14.06 -2.84 -5.30
CA LEU A 227 13.24 -3.45 -6.32
C LEU A 227 13.25 -2.53 -7.54
N SER A 228 13.68 -3.05 -8.69
CA SER A 228 13.57 -2.35 -9.98
C SER A 228 12.85 -3.26 -10.95
N LYS A 229 11.77 -2.75 -11.55
CA LYS A 229 10.88 -3.52 -12.43
C LYS A 229 10.16 -2.57 -13.40
N PHE A 230 9.48 -3.17 -14.36
CA PHE A 230 8.59 -2.49 -15.30
C PHE A 230 7.13 -2.88 -15.06
N LEU A 231 6.22 -1.95 -15.35
CA LEU A 231 4.78 -2.14 -15.38
C LEU A 231 4.19 -1.18 -16.41
N LEU A 232 3.64 -1.72 -17.49
CA LEU A 232 3.12 -0.93 -18.62
C LEU A 232 4.16 0.06 -19.16
N GLU A 233 3.85 1.36 -19.18
CA GLU A 233 4.78 2.42 -19.55
C GLU A 233 5.72 2.87 -18.43
N TYR A 234 5.56 2.34 -17.22
CA TYR A 234 6.32 2.77 -16.05
C TYR A 234 7.50 1.84 -15.78
N GLN A 235 8.65 2.44 -15.60
CA GLN A 235 9.74 1.85 -14.84
C GLN A 235 9.66 2.37 -13.41
N TYR A 236 9.84 1.50 -12.43
CA TYR A 236 9.93 1.93 -11.05
C TYR A 236 11.13 1.33 -10.32
N ASP A 237 11.75 2.16 -9.49
CA ASP A 237 12.85 1.84 -8.61
C ASP A 237 12.40 2.15 -7.19
N PHE A 238 12.14 1.10 -6.42
CA PHE A 238 11.68 1.15 -5.04
C PHE A 238 12.82 0.73 -4.11
N TYR A 239 13.07 1.51 -3.08
CA TYR A 239 13.91 1.09 -1.96
C TYR A 239 13.15 1.26 -0.66
N TYR A 240 13.19 0.24 0.18
CA TYR A 240 12.68 0.30 1.54
C TYR A 240 13.67 -0.30 2.53
N ASP A 241 13.64 0.22 3.76
CA ASP A 241 14.37 -0.31 4.91
C ASP A 241 13.53 -0.09 6.16
N CYS A 242 13.17 -1.18 6.82
CA CYS A 242 12.44 -1.17 8.06
C CYS A 242 13.34 -1.69 9.18
N ASN A 243 13.64 -0.87 10.18
CA ASN A 243 14.62 -1.21 11.20
C ASN A 243 14.36 -0.51 12.53
N SER A 244 14.72 -1.16 13.64
CA SER A 244 14.64 -0.54 14.97
C SER A 244 15.74 0.51 15.22
N ASN A 245 16.78 0.56 14.38
CA ASN A 245 17.86 1.53 14.45
C ASN A 245 17.79 2.50 13.25
N GLU A 246 17.28 3.70 13.53
CA GLU A 246 17.14 4.77 12.54
C GLU A 246 18.47 5.20 11.90
N SER A 247 19.57 5.22 12.68
CA SER A 247 20.88 5.58 12.14
C SER A 247 21.39 4.58 11.10
N LEU A 248 21.06 3.29 11.27
CA LEU A 248 21.39 2.28 10.27
C LEU A 248 20.60 2.51 8.97
N ILE A 249 19.32 2.87 9.04
CA ILE A 249 18.52 3.19 7.86
C ILE A 249 19.19 4.32 7.05
N GLU A 250 19.48 5.45 7.69
CA GLU A 250 20.06 6.63 7.03
C GLU A 250 21.41 6.32 6.36
N SER A 251 22.25 5.50 7.00
CA SER A 251 23.56 5.11 6.45
C SER A 251 23.50 4.20 5.21
N ARG A 252 22.34 3.62 4.92
CA ARG A 252 22.14 2.59 3.89
C ARG A 252 21.31 3.07 2.70
N ILE A 253 20.78 4.29 2.75
CA ILE A 253 19.95 4.86 1.67
C ILE A 253 20.77 4.88 0.38
N PRO A 254 20.37 4.12 -0.65
CA PRO A 254 21.03 4.18 -1.94
C PRO A 254 20.63 5.45 -2.68
N GLN A 255 21.49 5.90 -3.59
CA GLN A 255 21.09 6.87 -4.60
C GLN A 255 20.23 6.15 -5.65
N LEU A 256 18.96 6.54 -5.74
CA LEU A 256 18.11 6.11 -6.86
C LEU A 256 18.53 6.86 -8.14
N PRO A 257 18.22 6.30 -9.33
CA PRO A 257 18.48 6.98 -10.59
C PRO A 257 17.87 8.39 -10.57
N PRO A 258 18.58 9.41 -11.07
CA PRO A 258 18.02 10.75 -11.14
C PRO A 258 16.80 10.76 -12.06
N PRO A 259 15.82 11.64 -11.80
CA PRO A 259 14.68 11.81 -12.69
C PRO A 259 15.16 12.18 -14.10
N SER A 260 14.55 11.58 -15.11
CA SER A 260 14.86 11.87 -16.51
C SER A 260 14.42 13.30 -16.82
N ILE A 261 15.38 14.20 -17.03
CA ILE A 261 15.09 15.57 -17.47
C ILE A 261 14.97 15.55 -18.99
N MET A 262 13.76 15.76 -19.52
CA MET A 262 13.56 16.00 -20.95
C MET A 262 14.18 17.34 -21.37
N SER A 263 15.48 17.37 -21.66
CA SER A 263 16.11 18.37 -22.54
C SER A 263 17.59 18.05 -22.77
N PRO A 264 18.11 18.14 -24.00
CA PRO A 264 17.41 18.50 -25.25
C PRO A 264 16.72 17.30 -25.93
N VAL A 265 15.72 17.57 -26.78
CA VAL A 265 15.04 16.55 -27.61
C VAL A 265 15.80 16.38 -28.94
N TYR A 266 16.23 15.16 -29.24
CA TYR A 266 17.00 14.82 -30.44
C TYR A 266 16.17 14.25 -31.58
N GLY A 267 15.06 13.56 -31.29
CA GLY A 267 14.22 12.97 -32.33
C GLY A 267 12.96 12.29 -31.81
N LYS A 268 12.29 11.56 -32.71
CA LYS A 268 11.01 10.87 -32.46
C LYS A 268 11.18 9.36 -32.64
N CYS A 269 10.65 8.57 -31.72
CA CYS A 269 10.64 7.12 -31.83
C CYS A 269 9.22 6.58 -31.78
N ASN A 270 8.99 5.46 -32.47
CA ASN A 270 7.81 4.66 -32.25
C ASN A 270 7.88 4.07 -30.84
N TYR A 271 6.77 4.15 -30.12
CA TYR A 271 6.64 3.60 -28.78
C TYR A 271 5.72 2.39 -28.79
N GLU A 272 6.26 1.28 -28.30
CA GLU A 272 5.55 0.02 -28.14
C GLU A 272 6.06 -0.69 -26.88
N VAL A 273 5.16 -1.23 -26.07
CA VAL A 273 5.54 -2.08 -24.93
C VAL A 273 4.53 -3.20 -24.78
N SER A 274 5.01 -4.44 -24.65
CA SER A 274 4.19 -5.66 -24.56
C SER A 274 4.88 -6.78 -23.79
N GLY A 275 4.09 -7.74 -23.30
CA GLY A 275 4.58 -8.98 -22.71
C GLY A 275 5.39 -8.78 -21.45
N TYR A 276 6.62 -9.30 -21.39
CA TYR A 276 7.54 -9.21 -20.24
C TYR A 276 7.62 -7.82 -19.63
N PHE A 277 7.69 -6.77 -20.44
CA PHE A 277 7.82 -5.38 -19.96
C PHE A 277 6.53 -4.82 -19.34
N VAL A 278 5.37 -5.35 -19.74
CA VAL A 278 4.07 -4.90 -19.24
C VAL A 278 3.64 -5.72 -18.03
N ASN A 279 4.12 -6.96 -17.94
CA ASN A 279 3.68 -7.93 -16.92
C ASN A 279 2.14 -8.09 -16.90
N SER A 280 1.52 -8.02 -18.07
CA SER A 280 0.09 -8.25 -18.29
C SER A 280 -0.17 -8.55 -19.77
N ASP A 281 -1.40 -8.96 -20.10
CA ASP A 281 -1.85 -9.14 -21.50
C ASP A 281 -2.09 -7.81 -22.23
N LEU A 282 -1.91 -6.67 -21.55
CA LEU A 282 -2.03 -5.36 -22.15
C LEU A 282 -0.80 -5.06 -23.02
N SER A 283 -1.02 -4.23 -24.04
CA SER A 283 0.05 -3.69 -24.88
C SER A 283 -0.24 -2.24 -25.18
N ILE A 284 0.79 -1.41 -25.16
CA ILE A 284 0.72 -0.04 -25.69
C ILE A 284 1.39 -0.05 -27.04
N GLN A 285 0.70 0.40 -28.08
CA GLN A 285 1.19 0.40 -29.45
C GLN A 285 0.85 1.72 -30.13
N ASN A 286 1.52 1.99 -31.26
CA ASN A 286 1.22 3.12 -32.15
C ASN A 286 1.34 4.51 -31.51
N ASN A 287 2.17 4.64 -30.47
CA ASN A 287 2.49 5.94 -29.88
C ASN A 287 3.81 6.49 -30.44
N ILE A 288 4.00 7.80 -30.33
CA ILE A 288 5.24 8.47 -30.71
C ILE A 288 5.77 9.18 -29.48
N VAL A 289 7.04 8.93 -29.15
CA VAL A 289 7.74 9.57 -28.04
C VAL A 289 8.88 10.45 -28.54
N TYR A 290 9.23 11.46 -27.74
CA TYR A 290 10.27 12.44 -28.06
C TYR A 290 11.49 12.18 -27.19
N CYS A 291 12.58 11.77 -27.83
CA CYS A 291 13.73 11.23 -27.13
C CYS A 291 14.79 12.28 -26.84
N ALA A 292 15.35 12.21 -25.63
CA ALA A 292 16.56 12.93 -25.24
C ALA A 292 17.85 12.21 -25.63
N ALA A 293 17.77 10.97 -26.14
CA ALA A 293 18.88 10.26 -26.75
C ALA A 293 18.85 10.43 -28.29
N PRO A 294 20.00 10.45 -28.99
CA PRO A 294 20.06 10.59 -30.44
C PRO A 294 19.72 9.29 -31.21
N TYR A 295 19.06 8.33 -30.57
CA TYR A 295 18.72 7.03 -31.16
C TYR A 295 17.46 6.43 -30.53
N CYS A 296 16.77 5.61 -31.32
CA CYS A 296 15.68 4.74 -30.89
C CYS A 296 16.21 3.32 -30.66
N ILE A 297 15.52 2.58 -29.82
CA ILE A 297 15.78 1.17 -29.58
C ILE A 297 14.52 0.33 -29.79
N SER A 298 14.72 -0.91 -30.23
CA SER A 298 13.71 -1.96 -30.24
C SER A 298 14.30 -3.18 -29.54
N ILE A 299 13.79 -3.52 -28.36
CA ILE A 299 14.21 -4.66 -27.56
C ILE A 299 13.16 -5.76 -27.73
N SER A 300 13.59 -6.95 -28.14
CA SER A 300 12.79 -8.18 -28.09
C SER A 300 13.47 -9.15 -27.14
N THR A 301 12.75 -9.64 -26.15
CA THR A 301 13.31 -10.51 -25.11
C THR A 301 12.39 -11.70 -24.83
N THR A 302 13.00 -12.81 -24.42
CA THR A 302 12.33 -13.89 -23.70
C THR A 302 13.03 -14.00 -22.36
N VAL A 303 12.32 -13.95 -21.24
CA VAL A 303 12.89 -14.17 -19.91
C VAL A 303 12.06 -15.23 -19.20
N ASN A 304 12.66 -16.37 -18.88
CA ASN A 304 11.98 -17.51 -18.26
C ASN A 304 10.68 -17.89 -18.99
N SER A 305 10.76 -18.00 -20.32
CA SER A 305 9.62 -18.27 -21.23
C SER A 305 8.59 -17.14 -21.40
N ASN A 306 8.77 -15.97 -20.79
CA ASN A 306 7.92 -14.81 -21.03
C ASN A 306 8.50 -13.92 -22.12
N ASN A 307 7.81 -13.81 -23.25
CA ASN A 307 8.20 -12.93 -24.34
C ASN A 307 7.80 -11.49 -24.06
N GLY A 308 8.58 -10.51 -24.51
CA GLY A 308 8.21 -9.11 -24.47
C GLY A 308 8.94 -8.28 -25.51
N THR A 309 8.31 -7.18 -25.89
CA THR A 309 8.86 -6.22 -26.84
C THR A 309 8.74 -4.82 -26.28
N PHE A 310 9.82 -4.05 -26.39
CA PHE A 310 9.86 -2.62 -26.11
C PHE A 310 10.39 -1.88 -27.33
N LYS A 311 9.76 -0.76 -27.71
CA LYS A 311 10.28 0.23 -28.65
C LYS A 311 10.18 1.59 -28.01
N GLY A 312 11.23 2.39 -28.11
CA GLY A 312 11.25 3.71 -27.52
C GLY A 312 12.61 4.38 -27.59
N CYS A 313 12.90 5.20 -26.60
CA CYS A 313 14.12 6.00 -26.55
C CYS A 313 15.32 5.20 -26.04
N GLY A 314 16.50 5.48 -26.62
CA GLY A 314 17.74 4.83 -26.20
C GLY A 314 18.19 5.09 -24.76
N VAL A 315 17.72 6.17 -24.14
CA VAL A 315 18.09 6.56 -22.77
C VAL A 315 17.71 5.51 -21.72
N ASP A 316 16.68 4.72 -22.01
CA ASP A 316 16.15 3.72 -21.08
C ASP A 316 16.87 2.35 -21.21
N LEU A 317 17.77 2.20 -22.20
CA LEU A 317 18.37 0.91 -22.56
C LEU A 317 19.13 0.26 -21.40
N GLU A 318 19.93 1.03 -20.67
CA GLU A 318 20.73 0.49 -19.56
C GLU A 318 19.84 -0.17 -18.51
N VAL A 319 18.71 0.46 -18.18
CA VAL A 319 17.80 -0.06 -17.16
C VAL A 319 17.12 -1.33 -17.64
N TYR A 320 16.64 -1.35 -18.89
CA TYR A 320 16.06 -2.57 -19.49
C TYR A 320 17.04 -3.74 -19.43
N LEU A 321 18.30 -3.51 -19.79
CA LEU A 321 19.34 -4.53 -19.73
C LEU A 321 19.53 -5.04 -18.29
N ARG A 322 19.70 -4.15 -17.31
CA ARG A 322 19.91 -4.53 -15.90
C ARG A 322 18.77 -5.43 -15.39
N ASN A 323 17.53 -5.06 -15.66
CA ASN A 323 16.36 -5.81 -15.20
C ASN A 323 16.23 -7.17 -15.90
N ILE A 324 16.45 -7.23 -17.22
CA ILE A 324 16.45 -8.50 -17.97
C ILE A 324 17.51 -9.46 -17.43
N TYR A 325 18.74 -8.99 -17.22
CA TYR A 325 19.82 -9.84 -16.70
C TYR A 325 19.59 -10.28 -15.26
N LEU A 326 19.09 -9.40 -14.39
CA LEU A 326 18.73 -9.74 -13.03
C LEU A 326 17.65 -10.84 -12.98
N ASP A 327 16.60 -10.73 -13.80
CA ASP A 327 15.52 -11.72 -13.83
C ASP A 327 15.93 -13.05 -14.50
N ALA A 328 16.91 -13.01 -15.42
CA ALA A 328 17.38 -14.19 -16.14
C ALA A 328 18.42 -15.01 -15.37
N ASP A 329 19.44 -14.38 -14.78
CA ASP A 329 20.62 -15.07 -14.22
C ASP A 329 21.11 -14.50 -12.87
N ASN A 330 20.37 -13.55 -12.28
CA ASN A 330 20.74 -12.85 -11.03
C ASN A 330 22.11 -12.14 -11.02
N ASN A 331 22.81 -12.07 -12.16
CA ASN A 331 24.12 -11.41 -12.31
C ASN A 331 24.03 -10.28 -13.33
N ILE A 332 24.55 -9.10 -12.97
CA ILE A 332 24.62 -7.96 -13.89
C ILE A 332 25.96 -8.02 -14.65
N PRO A 333 25.96 -8.14 -15.98
CA PRO A 333 27.20 -8.21 -16.75
C PRO A 333 27.95 -6.87 -16.77
N GLU A 334 29.28 -6.92 -16.72
CA GLU A 334 30.16 -5.75 -16.93
C GLU A 334 30.00 -5.14 -18.33
N LYS A 335 29.47 -5.91 -19.29
CA LYS A 335 29.29 -5.48 -20.70
C LYS A 335 28.09 -4.56 -20.96
N ILE A 336 27.22 -4.29 -19.98
CA ILE A 336 26.03 -3.44 -20.22
C ILE A 336 26.43 -2.08 -20.80
N GLU A 337 27.47 -1.46 -20.25
CA GLU A 337 27.99 -0.18 -20.75
C GLU A 337 28.43 -0.27 -22.21
N SER A 338 29.13 -1.36 -22.58
CA SER A 338 29.52 -1.59 -23.97
C SER A 338 28.32 -1.77 -24.91
N ILE A 339 27.26 -2.44 -24.46
CA ILE A 339 26.03 -2.61 -25.26
C ILE A 339 25.36 -1.25 -25.49
N VAL A 340 25.25 -0.43 -24.45
CA VAL A 340 24.67 0.92 -24.54
C VAL A 340 25.49 1.81 -25.49
N ASN A 341 26.81 1.81 -25.35
CA ASN A 341 27.70 2.59 -26.21
C ASN A 341 27.61 2.14 -27.68
N ASN A 342 27.60 0.84 -27.94
CA ASN A 342 27.45 0.28 -29.30
C ASN A 342 26.08 0.65 -29.90
N CYS A 343 25.02 0.59 -29.10
CA CYS A 343 23.68 0.95 -29.56
C CYS A 343 23.59 2.44 -29.92
N SER A 344 24.29 3.31 -29.18
CA SER A 344 24.31 4.75 -29.45
C SER A 344 24.88 5.12 -30.85
N ILE A 345 25.67 4.22 -31.45
CA ILE A 345 26.24 4.36 -32.80
C ILE A 345 25.56 3.42 -33.82
N GLY A 346 24.41 2.85 -33.49
CA GLY A 346 23.57 2.06 -34.41
C GLY A 346 23.99 0.59 -34.57
N ILE A 347 24.79 0.04 -33.65
CA ILE A 347 25.17 -1.37 -33.68
C ILE A 347 24.12 -2.20 -32.94
N ASN A 348 23.50 -3.14 -33.67
CA ASN A 348 22.54 -4.09 -33.11
C ASN A 348 23.23 -5.14 -32.22
N PHE A 349 22.47 -5.71 -31.30
CA PHE A 349 22.96 -6.69 -30.33
C PHE A 349 22.00 -7.87 -30.19
N SER A 350 22.53 -9.08 -30.03
CA SER A 350 21.72 -10.26 -29.72
C SER A 350 22.54 -11.27 -28.91
N GLU A 351 21.92 -11.86 -27.90
CA GLU A 351 22.54 -12.84 -27.02
C GLU A 351 21.53 -13.80 -26.38
N ASN A 352 21.95 -15.06 -26.20
CA ASN A 352 21.30 -15.99 -25.28
C ASN A 352 21.94 -15.85 -23.90
N ILE A 353 21.18 -15.33 -22.93
CA ILE A 353 21.66 -15.12 -21.55
C ILE A 353 21.81 -16.49 -20.86
N ASN A 354 20.81 -17.35 -21.03
CA ASN A 354 20.83 -18.74 -20.57
C ASN A 354 19.86 -19.60 -21.43
N SER A 355 19.60 -20.83 -21.02
CA SER A 355 18.73 -21.76 -21.78
C SER A 355 17.27 -21.34 -21.91
N GLN A 356 16.79 -20.39 -21.09
CA GLN A 356 15.40 -19.94 -21.05
C GLN A 356 15.23 -18.45 -21.34
N SER A 357 16.35 -17.74 -21.56
CA SER A 357 16.37 -16.29 -21.68
C SER A 357 17.27 -15.81 -22.82
N GLN A 358 16.72 -14.98 -23.69
CA GLN A 358 17.39 -14.40 -24.86
C GLN A 358 17.00 -12.93 -25.02
N ILE A 359 17.89 -12.13 -25.60
CA ILE A 359 17.65 -10.72 -25.88
C ILE A 359 18.14 -10.37 -27.29
N GLN A 360 17.37 -9.54 -27.98
CA GLN A 360 17.73 -8.88 -29.23
C GLN A 360 17.43 -7.39 -29.11
N ILE A 361 18.35 -6.55 -29.59
CA ILE A 361 18.27 -5.09 -29.55
C ILE A 361 18.61 -4.57 -30.94
N ASP A 362 17.64 -3.89 -31.55
CA ASP A 362 17.85 -3.13 -32.78
C ASP A 362 18.00 -1.65 -32.46
N CYS A 363 19.08 -1.03 -32.95
CA CYS A 363 19.50 0.32 -32.61
C CYS A 363 19.40 1.22 -33.83
N MET A 364 18.57 2.27 -33.75
CA MET A 364 18.26 3.16 -34.88
C MET A 364 18.69 4.58 -34.55
N THR A 365 19.83 5.02 -35.07
CA THR A 365 20.31 6.40 -34.89
C THR A 365 19.51 7.38 -35.72
N PHE A 366 19.27 8.58 -35.20
CA PHE A 366 18.75 9.66 -36.04
C PHE A 366 19.84 10.11 -37.02
N ASN A 367 19.57 10.02 -38.32
CA ASN A 367 20.47 10.62 -39.31
C ASN A 367 20.50 12.14 -39.04
N GLU A 368 21.69 12.69 -38.76
CA GLU A 368 21.89 14.13 -38.59
C GLU A 368 21.32 14.90 -39.78
N LYS A 369 20.15 15.53 -39.58
CA LYS A 369 19.56 16.68 -40.29
C LYS A 369 18.06 16.73 -40.05
N THR A 370 17.61 16.94 -38.83
CA THR A 370 16.31 17.60 -38.63
C THR A 370 16.46 18.68 -37.57
N THR A 371 16.26 19.91 -38.01
CA THR A 371 16.25 21.15 -37.23
C THR A 371 15.42 20.99 -35.96
N THR A 372 16.05 21.31 -34.83
CA THR A 372 15.46 21.43 -33.49
C THR A 372 14.16 22.22 -33.54
N PRO A 373 13.00 21.64 -33.14
CA PRO A 373 11.80 22.43 -32.93
C PRO A 373 11.98 23.30 -31.70
N SER A 374 11.76 24.61 -31.85
CA SER A 374 11.67 25.55 -30.73
C SER A 374 10.66 25.06 -29.69
N PRO A 375 11.00 25.06 -28.38
CA PRO A 375 10.11 24.58 -27.34
C PRO A 375 8.87 25.48 -27.26
N LYS A 376 7.72 24.96 -27.68
CA LYS A 376 6.42 25.58 -27.36
C LYS A 376 6.19 25.41 -25.86
N LYS A 377 6.14 26.52 -25.13
CA LYS A 377 5.68 26.60 -23.74
C LYS A 377 4.24 26.07 -23.65
N GLY A 378 4.08 24.78 -23.40
CA GLY A 378 2.82 24.19 -22.96
C GLY A 378 2.60 24.56 -21.50
N LYS A 379 1.51 25.26 -21.20
CA LYS A 379 1.05 25.46 -19.82
C LYS A 379 0.73 24.09 -19.22
N ALA A 380 1.46 23.72 -18.18
CA ALA A 380 1.07 22.62 -17.29
C ALA A 380 -0.29 22.98 -16.66
N SER A 381 -1.32 22.25 -17.05
CA SER A 381 -2.61 22.22 -16.36
C SER A 381 -2.61 20.95 -15.52
N SER A 382 -2.30 21.10 -14.23
CA SER A 382 -2.39 20.04 -13.25
C SER A 382 -2.77 20.65 -11.90
N THR A 383 -4.07 20.65 -11.58
CA THR A 383 -4.61 20.65 -10.20
C THR A 383 -6.13 20.76 -10.23
N GLU A 384 -6.85 19.72 -10.66
CA GLU A 384 -8.30 19.67 -10.40
C GLU A 384 -8.87 18.25 -10.49
N LYS A 385 -8.35 17.29 -9.70
CA LYS A 385 -9.00 15.97 -9.54
C LYS A 385 -8.96 15.35 -8.13
N PHE A 386 -8.53 16.08 -7.10
CA PHE A 386 -8.49 15.56 -5.72
C PHE A 386 -9.47 16.24 -4.74
N LYS A 387 -10.38 17.10 -5.21
CA LYS A 387 -11.39 17.73 -4.34
C LYS A 387 -12.57 16.83 -3.98
N ASP A 388 -12.80 15.74 -4.71
CA ASP A 388 -14.03 14.95 -4.56
C ASP A 388 -13.97 13.89 -3.45
N ILE A 389 -12.78 13.54 -2.95
CA ILE A 389 -12.62 12.57 -1.85
C ILE A 389 -12.84 13.23 -0.48
N TYR A 390 -12.51 14.52 -0.34
CA TYR A 390 -12.71 15.25 0.92
C TYR A 390 -14.19 15.46 1.29
N TYR A 391 -15.08 15.51 0.29
CA TYR A 391 -16.52 15.69 0.51
C TYR A 391 -17.23 14.44 1.06
N ILE A 392 -16.69 13.24 0.81
CA ILE A 392 -17.29 11.99 1.30
C ILE A 392 -17.00 11.79 2.79
N CYS A 393 -15.84 12.23 3.29
CA CYS A 393 -15.51 12.15 4.72
C CYS A 393 -16.32 13.15 5.58
N ALA A 394 -16.67 14.32 5.04
CA ALA A 394 -17.46 15.31 5.76
C ALA A 394 -18.94 14.88 5.98
N PHE A 395 -19.49 14.05 5.10
CA PHE A 395 -20.88 13.57 5.22
C PHE A 395 -21.05 12.44 6.26
N ILE A 396 -19.99 11.67 6.52
CA ILE A 396 -20.04 10.59 7.52
C ILE A 396 -19.94 11.18 8.93
N LEU A 397 -19.17 12.25 9.14
CA LEU A 397 -19.04 12.89 10.45
C LEU A 397 -20.33 13.61 10.92
N ILE A 398 -21.13 14.14 9.99
CA ILE A 398 -22.39 14.82 10.34
C ILE A 398 -23.49 13.81 10.72
N SER A 399 -23.42 12.58 10.20
CA SER A 399 -24.44 11.55 10.44
C SER A 399 -24.26 10.83 11.80
N ILE A 400 -23.06 10.89 12.40
CA ILE A 400 -22.75 10.26 13.70
C ILE A 400 -23.02 11.21 14.87
N ILE A 401 -23.17 12.52 14.63
CA ILE A 401 -23.48 13.50 15.69
C ILE A 401 -25.00 13.62 15.94
N TYR A 402 -25.84 13.05 15.07
CA TYR A 402 -27.31 13.19 15.12
C TYR A 402 -28.10 11.89 15.40
N TYR A 403 -27.42 10.82 15.80
CA TYR A 403 -28.01 9.57 16.32
C TYR A 403 -27.23 9.11 17.54
#